data_AF-A0A4U1L081-F1
#
_entry.id   AF-A0A4U1L081-F1
#
_cell.length_a   1.000
_cell.length_b   1.000
_cell.length_c   1.000
_cell.angle_alpha   90.00
_cell.angle_beta   90.00
_cell.angle_gamma   90.00
#
_symmetry.space_group_name_H-M   'P 1'
#
loop_
_entity.id
_entity.type
_entity.pdbx_description
1 polymer ?
#
loop_
_entity_poly.entity_id
_entity_poly.type
_entity_poly.pdbx_seq_one_letter_code
_entity_poly.pdbx_strand_id
1 'polypeptide(L)'
;MGVRDSISPYIENNGDMINFFAEYYNNGVSVDKIVNDINNNKFKELRVFDLSRFRIFLDSCLMVFNKEKLEKEYFKKNFEYAKFEENIFRFNIQKYFQTIKQDDLIQKFCRQTGKDDFSKNPLAVFNPEAERRYDEVARLRISFAHMQYGNFSVVEDFGIIPYYCLYNKDKGKIKNYGIAFEPVIHEFISRYYSNQATYGIPYKHTFFSNLDENRKLTDSLYFYEITYKFESDDKYKPGDGTHPMIDYSRHQSSPDKIFDFIYNNPNFVVNIRPVNNYEKMKEYKLNGVDFTEKEFHWFMKLLYDFETEFSNFILNLIQLVDILIDLIVKNNIEKLDSEFKEQIKKRVLELREDEDDKVAFQTLFTVLTLYNIMLRVEDDDLENFSGIFIDESQFEYNYQDLVDWCNNYYKKNYVRENDKTDLPRKFILEKIRNALAHGNVCLILSDELKIQLIDSYNSRKVEIKISIDKFKNLIANLNWECH
;
A
#
# COMPACT_ATOMS: atom_id res chain seq x y z
N MET A 1 30.97 -1.05 -0.04
CA MET A 1 29.90 -1.05 -1.05
C MET A 1 29.92 0.34 -1.66
N GLY A 2 30.25 0.44 -2.94
CA GLY A 2 30.28 1.65 -3.76
C GLY A 2 30.19 1.11 -5.19
N VAL A 3 29.29 1.54 -6.04
CA VAL A 3 28.61 2.83 -6.22
C VAL A 3 27.14 2.73 -5.75
N ARG A 4 26.66 3.73 -4.99
CA ARG A 4 25.23 3.89 -4.69
C ARG A 4 24.61 4.57 -5.91
N ASP A 5 23.76 3.89 -6.66
CA ASP A 5 22.79 4.62 -7.49
C ASP A 5 21.99 5.52 -6.55
N SER A 6 21.92 6.81 -6.86
CA SER A 6 21.37 7.82 -5.97
C SER A 6 19.90 7.54 -5.65
N ILE A 7 19.52 7.79 -4.40
CA ILE A 7 18.15 7.61 -3.89
C ILE A 7 17.21 8.73 -4.41
N SER A 8 17.76 9.89 -4.80
CA SER A 8 17.01 10.97 -5.48
C SER A 8 16.25 10.46 -6.72
N PRO A 9 16.90 9.71 -7.65
CA PRO A 9 16.21 8.99 -8.73
C PRO A 9 15.08 8.05 -8.32
N TYR A 10 15.02 7.53 -7.09
CA TYR A 10 13.94 6.63 -6.66
C TYR A 10 12.70 7.41 -6.22
N ILE A 11 12.87 8.46 -5.43
CA ILE A 11 11.77 9.32 -4.96
C ILE A 11 11.17 10.10 -6.15
N GLU A 12 12.02 10.61 -7.03
CA GLU A 12 11.61 11.26 -8.29
C GLU A 12 10.83 10.27 -9.17
N ASN A 13 11.38 9.07 -9.40
CA ASN A 13 10.68 8.02 -10.14
C ASN A 13 9.29 7.71 -9.59
N ASN A 14 9.15 7.58 -8.26
CA ASN A 14 7.86 7.33 -7.64
C ASN A 14 6.89 8.50 -7.89
N GLY A 15 7.37 9.75 -7.78
CA GLY A 15 6.59 10.95 -8.09
C GLY A 15 6.09 10.96 -9.53
N ASP A 16 6.98 10.69 -10.49
CA ASP A 16 6.66 10.63 -11.92
C ASP A 16 5.65 9.52 -12.24
N MET A 17 5.83 8.33 -11.67
CA MET A 17 4.90 7.22 -11.86
C MET A 17 3.53 7.49 -11.21
N ILE A 18 3.48 8.10 -10.02
CA ILE A 18 2.23 8.54 -9.40
C ILE A 18 1.50 9.51 -10.34
N ASN A 19 2.20 10.52 -10.88
CA ASN A 19 1.60 11.49 -11.79
C ASN A 19 1.11 10.84 -13.10
N PHE A 20 1.93 9.96 -13.69
CA PHE A 20 1.56 9.21 -14.89
C PHE A 20 0.28 8.40 -14.69
N PHE A 21 0.19 7.61 -13.62
CA PHE A 21 -1.00 6.80 -13.35
C PHE A 21 -2.20 7.65 -12.92
N ALA A 22 -1.98 8.74 -12.18
CA ALA A 22 -3.06 9.68 -11.83
C ALA A 22 -3.68 10.33 -13.07
N GLU A 23 -2.87 10.73 -14.04
CA GLU A 23 -3.36 11.24 -15.33
C GLU A 23 -4.05 10.13 -16.12
N TYR A 24 -3.45 8.94 -16.18
CA TYR A 24 -4.00 7.81 -16.91
C TYR A 24 -5.39 7.39 -16.41
N TYR A 25 -5.59 7.41 -15.09
CA TYR A 25 -6.82 7.06 -14.41
C TYR A 25 -7.71 8.25 -14.05
N ASN A 26 -7.43 9.45 -14.58
CA ASN A 26 -8.20 10.65 -14.24
C ASN A 26 -9.70 10.54 -14.57
N ASN A 27 -10.12 9.63 -15.45
CA ASN A 27 -11.53 9.36 -15.76
C ASN A 27 -12.07 8.07 -15.11
N GLY A 28 -11.36 7.52 -14.12
CA GLY A 28 -11.62 6.20 -13.54
C GLY A 28 -10.90 5.07 -14.29
N VAL A 29 -11.05 3.85 -13.78
CA VAL A 29 -10.55 2.63 -14.43
C VAL A 29 -11.41 2.34 -15.66
N SER A 30 -10.77 1.99 -16.78
CA SER A 30 -11.47 1.54 -17.98
C SER A 30 -10.68 0.41 -18.62
N VAL A 31 -11.20 -0.81 -18.49
CA VAL A 31 -10.57 -2.01 -19.06
C VAL A 31 -10.49 -1.93 -20.57
N ASP A 32 -11.53 -1.42 -21.22
CA ASP A 32 -11.56 -1.26 -22.67
C ASP A 32 -10.49 -0.26 -23.15
N LYS A 33 -10.28 0.84 -22.41
CA LYS A 33 -9.18 1.79 -22.67
C LYS A 33 -7.83 1.10 -22.51
N ILE A 34 -7.59 0.37 -21.42
CA ILE A 34 -6.31 -0.32 -21.15
C ILE A 34 -6.02 -1.34 -22.25
N VAL A 35 -6.99 -2.19 -22.62
CA VAL A 35 -6.85 -3.16 -23.70
C VAL A 35 -6.52 -2.48 -25.03
N ASN A 36 -7.23 -1.40 -25.36
CA ASN A 36 -6.98 -0.64 -26.58
C ASN A 36 -5.57 0.00 -26.58
N ASP A 37 -5.15 0.56 -25.45
CA ASP A 37 -3.84 1.20 -25.31
C ASP A 37 -2.68 0.20 -25.39
N ILE A 38 -2.85 -1.00 -24.81
CA ILE A 38 -1.92 -2.13 -24.97
C ILE A 38 -1.83 -2.55 -26.45
N ASN A 39 -2.96 -2.76 -27.12
CA ASN A 39 -2.99 -3.18 -28.53
C ASN A 39 -2.37 -2.15 -29.47
N ASN A 40 -2.42 -0.87 -29.11
CA ASN A 40 -1.81 0.23 -29.86
C ASN A 40 -0.39 0.58 -29.39
N ASN A 41 0.24 -0.24 -28.53
CA ASN A 41 1.58 -0.05 -28.01
C ASN A 41 1.82 1.31 -27.33
N LYS A 42 0.82 1.88 -26.66
CA LYS A 42 0.98 3.20 -26.00
C LYS A 42 1.99 3.20 -24.87
N PHE A 43 2.24 2.05 -24.26
CA PHE A 43 3.14 1.88 -23.11
C PHE A 43 4.58 1.53 -23.49
N LYS A 44 4.91 1.44 -24.78
CA LYS A 44 6.22 0.95 -25.25
C LYS A 44 7.42 1.79 -24.79
N GLU A 45 7.21 3.07 -24.50
CA GLU A 45 8.27 4.01 -24.10
C GLU A 45 8.50 4.00 -22.57
N LEU A 46 7.66 3.28 -21.80
CA LEU A 46 7.90 3.10 -20.37
C LEU A 46 9.13 2.22 -20.15
N ARG A 47 9.98 2.63 -19.21
CA ARG A 47 11.16 1.85 -18.83
C ARG A 47 10.76 0.80 -17.79
N VAL A 48 11.12 -0.45 -18.02
CA VAL A 48 10.88 -1.55 -17.07
C VAL A 48 11.55 -1.29 -15.71
N PHE A 49 12.68 -0.59 -15.71
CA PHE A 49 13.37 -0.21 -14.48
C PHE A 49 12.54 0.73 -13.60
N ASP A 50 11.90 1.73 -14.20
CA ASP A 50 11.05 2.71 -13.51
C ASP A 50 9.80 2.02 -12.94
N LEU A 51 9.20 1.14 -13.74
CA LEU A 51 8.08 0.28 -13.34
C LEU A 51 8.46 -0.66 -12.19
N SER A 52 9.65 -1.28 -12.25
CA SER A 52 10.13 -2.18 -11.20
C SER A 52 10.36 -1.44 -9.88
N ARG A 53 10.94 -0.23 -9.93
CA ARG A 53 11.09 0.64 -8.74
C ARG A 53 9.73 1.02 -8.17
N PHE A 54 8.79 1.39 -9.03
CA PHE A 54 7.45 1.77 -8.61
C PHE A 54 6.67 0.60 -8.02
N ARG A 55 6.85 -0.63 -8.53
CA ARG A 55 6.30 -1.84 -7.93
C ARG A 55 6.78 -2.04 -6.50
N ILE A 56 8.09 -1.91 -6.25
CA ILE A 56 8.66 -1.97 -4.89
C ILE A 56 8.04 -0.90 -3.99
N PHE A 57 7.81 0.31 -4.53
CA PHE A 57 7.13 1.37 -3.79
C PHE A 57 5.68 0.99 -3.43
N LEU A 58 4.89 0.48 -4.37
CA LEU A 58 3.51 0.04 -4.13
C LEU A 58 3.44 -1.13 -3.14
N ASP A 59 4.32 -2.12 -3.27
CA ASP A 59 4.45 -3.23 -2.34
C ASP A 59 4.78 -2.73 -0.92
N SER A 60 5.69 -1.75 -0.81
CA SER A 60 6.03 -1.13 0.47
C SER A 60 4.82 -0.42 1.10
N CYS A 61 4.03 0.31 0.30
CA CYS A 61 2.82 0.99 0.74
C CYS A 61 1.77 -0.02 1.24
N LEU A 62 1.52 -1.08 0.46
CA LEU A 62 0.55 -2.12 0.82
C LEU A 62 0.94 -2.83 2.12
N MET A 63 2.21 -3.20 2.25
CA MET A 63 2.73 -3.86 3.45
C MET A 63 2.65 -2.96 4.69
N VAL A 64 3.10 -1.71 4.59
CA VAL A 64 3.08 -0.76 5.71
C VAL A 64 1.64 -0.45 6.13
N PHE A 65 0.74 -0.25 5.17
CA PHE A 65 -0.66 0.06 5.42
C PHE A 65 -1.41 -1.10 6.10
N ASN A 66 -1.20 -2.35 5.65
CA ASN A 66 -1.99 -3.50 6.10
C ASN A 66 -1.38 -4.32 7.24
N LYS A 67 -0.13 -4.07 7.64
CA LYS A 67 0.52 -4.86 8.70
C LYS A 67 -0.27 -4.87 10.01
N GLU A 68 -0.65 -3.71 10.52
CA GLU A 68 -1.31 -3.63 11.83
C GLU A 68 -2.69 -4.31 11.81
N LYS A 69 -3.41 -4.14 10.69
CA LYS A 69 -4.69 -4.80 10.43
C LYS A 69 -4.56 -6.32 10.43
N LEU A 70 -3.58 -6.83 9.69
CA LEU A 70 -3.31 -8.27 9.63
C LEU A 70 -2.82 -8.80 10.98
N GLU A 71 -1.79 -8.19 11.57
CA GLU A 71 -1.08 -8.77 12.70
C GLU A 71 -1.73 -8.53 14.06
N LYS A 72 -2.46 -7.41 14.23
CA LYS A 72 -3.02 -6.99 15.52
C LYS A 72 -4.54 -6.90 15.55
N GLU A 73 -5.19 -6.52 14.46
CA GLU A 73 -6.64 -6.23 14.48
C GLU A 73 -7.46 -7.46 14.12
N TYR A 74 -7.30 -7.97 12.89
CA TYR A 74 -8.12 -9.07 12.38
C TYR A 74 -7.52 -10.42 12.79
N PHE A 75 -6.36 -10.82 12.26
CA PHE A 75 -5.86 -12.18 12.54
C PHE A 75 -5.21 -12.36 13.90
N LYS A 76 -4.76 -11.31 14.59
CA LYS A 76 -4.18 -11.39 15.95
C LYS A 76 -3.12 -12.50 16.13
N LYS A 77 -2.27 -12.71 15.12
CA LYS A 77 -1.24 -13.79 15.02
C LYS A 77 -1.76 -15.18 14.60
N ASN A 78 -2.97 -15.30 14.05
CA ASN A 78 -3.53 -16.55 13.51
C ASN A 78 -3.24 -16.77 12.01
N PHE A 79 -2.06 -16.35 11.58
CA PHE A 79 -1.49 -16.62 10.26
C PHE A 79 -0.08 -17.19 10.45
N GLU A 80 0.44 -17.91 9.46
CA GLU A 80 1.75 -18.55 9.54
C GLU A 80 2.64 -18.21 8.33
N TYR A 81 3.62 -17.33 8.52
CA TYR A 81 4.55 -16.99 7.44
C TYR A 81 5.50 -18.12 7.05
N ALA A 82 5.80 -19.04 7.98
CA ALA A 82 6.81 -20.10 7.78
C ALA A 82 6.49 -21.02 6.60
N LYS A 83 5.22 -21.15 6.25
CA LYS A 83 4.77 -22.02 5.16
C LYS A 83 4.71 -21.34 3.80
N PHE A 84 5.11 -20.07 3.70
CA PHE A 84 5.29 -19.40 2.41
C PHE A 84 6.30 -20.12 1.51
N GLU A 85 7.27 -20.82 2.11
CA GLU A 85 8.29 -21.61 1.39
C GLU A 85 7.69 -22.75 0.56
N GLU A 86 6.47 -23.21 0.91
CA GLU A 86 5.73 -24.29 0.25
C GLU A 86 4.91 -23.80 -0.96
N ASN A 87 4.81 -22.48 -1.18
CA ASN A 87 3.95 -21.92 -2.21
C ASN A 87 4.47 -22.19 -3.63
N ILE A 88 3.54 -22.34 -4.57
CA ILE A 88 3.83 -22.35 -5.99
C ILE A 88 4.02 -20.90 -6.46
N PHE A 89 5.26 -20.55 -6.83
CA PHE A 89 5.62 -19.24 -7.37
C PHE A 89 5.23 -19.13 -8.85
N ARG A 90 4.91 -17.93 -9.31
CA ARG A 90 4.65 -17.61 -10.74
C ARG A 90 5.93 -17.73 -11.59
N PHE A 91 7.09 -17.74 -10.95
CA PHE A 91 8.39 -17.93 -11.58
C PHE A 91 9.14 -19.15 -11.01
N ASN A 92 10.16 -19.62 -11.72
CA ASN A 92 11.00 -20.71 -11.24
C ASN A 92 11.97 -20.20 -10.15
N ILE A 93 11.53 -20.30 -8.89
CA ILE A 93 12.28 -19.80 -7.72
C ILE A 93 13.65 -20.46 -7.55
N GLN A 94 13.78 -21.75 -7.86
CA GLN A 94 15.05 -22.46 -7.77
C GLN A 94 16.05 -21.92 -8.79
N LYS A 95 15.61 -21.75 -10.05
CA LYS A 95 16.44 -21.16 -11.11
C LYS A 95 16.81 -19.71 -10.77
N TYR A 96 15.86 -18.94 -10.22
CA TYR A 96 16.13 -17.58 -9.74
C TYR A 96 17.27 -17.57 -8.72
N PHE A 97 17.18 -18.33 -7.62
CA PHE A 97 18.27 -18.33 -6.63
C PHE A 97 19.59 -18.92 -7.15
N GLN A 98 19.54 -19.88 -8.07
CA GLN A 98 20.75 -20.38 -8.74
C GLN A 98 21.46 -19.28 -9.53
N THR A 99 20.72 -18.46 -10.26
CA THR A 99 21.27 -17.31 -10.99
C THR A 99 21.78 -16.24 -10.02
N ILE A 100 20.99 -15.89 -9.00
CA ILE A 100 21.33 -14.83 -8.03
C ILE A 100 22.61 -15.17 -7.25
N LYS A 101 22.83 -16.43 -6.92
CA LYS A 101 24.07 -16.85 -6.24
C LYS A 101 25.34 -16.64 -7.07
N GLN A 102 25.22 -16.47 -8.38
CA GLN A 102 26.36 -16.21 -9.26
C GLN A 102 26.73 -14.73 -9.31
N ASP A 103 25.85 -13.83 -8.87
CA ASP A 103 26.09 -12.39 -8.86
C ASP A 103 27.22 -11.99 -7.90
N ASP A 104 28.11 -11.09 -8.34
CA ASP A 104 29.31 -10.69 -7.60
C ASP A 104 29.00 -9.99 -6.26
N LEU A 105 27.96 -9.15 -6.20
CA LEU A 105 27.55 -8.48 -4.96
C LEU A 105 26.98 -9.48 -3.96
N ILE A 106 26.17 -10.43 -4.44
CA ILE A 106 25.63 -11.51 -3.62
C ILE A 106 26.78 -12.38 -3.08
N GLN A 107 27.68 -12.84 -3.94
CA GLN A 107 28.84 -13.63 -3.51
C GLN A 107 29.69 -12.89 -2.48
N LYS A 108 29.93 -11.59 -2.69
CA LYS A 108 30.68 -10.75 -1.75
C LYS A 108 29.97 -10.65 -0.41
N PHE A 109 28.66 -10.42 -0.39
CA PHE A 109 27.86 -10.38 0.84
C PHE A 109 27.92 -11.73 1.56
N CYS A 110 27.71 -12.84 0.86
CA CYS A 110 27.77 -14.19 1.41
C CYS A 110 29.13 -14.49 2.03
N ARG A 111 30.25 -14.17 1.35
CA ARG A 111 31.61 -14.36 1.88
C ARG A 111 31.88 -13.54 3.14
N GLN A 112 31.33 -12.33 3.21
CA GLN A 112 31.53 -11.43 4.36
C GLN A 112 30.70 -11.81 5.58
N THR A 113 29.52 -12.38 5.37
CA THR A 113 28.52 -12.61 6.43
C THR A 113 28.33 -14.09 6.78
N GLY A 114 28.79 -15.01 5.92
CA GLY A 114 28.50 -16.44 6.02
C GLY A 114 27.03 -16.78 5.77
N LYS A 115 26.26 -15.93 5.06
CA LYS A 115 24.83 -16.10 4.82
C LYS A 115 24.54 -16.47 3.36
N ASP A 116 24.69 -17.75 3.04
CA ASP A 116 24.53 -18.30 1.69
C ASP A 116 23.44 -19.38 1.55
N ASP A 117 22.70 -19.66 2.63
CA ASP A 117 21.55 -20.56 2.59
C ASP A 117 20.29 -19.85 2.08
N PHE A 118 19.92 -20.15 0.83
CA PHE A 118 18.68 -19.69 0.21
C PHE A 118 17.69 -20.84 -0.01
N SER A 119 17.92 -22.02 0.60
CA SER A 119 17.10 -23.22 0.40
C SER A 119 15.64 -23.05 0.82
N LYS A 120 15.41 -22.11 1.74
CA LYS A 120 14.12 -21.76 2.33
C LYS A 120 13.40 -20.61 1.66
N ASN A 121 13.79 -20.24 0.44
CA ASN A 121 13.13 -19.15 -0.30
C ASN A 121 12.98 -17.87 0.56
N PRO A 122 14.09 -17.30 1.09
CA PRO A 122 14.02 -16.12 1.93
C PRO A 122 13.44 -14.93 1.14
N LEU A 123 12.69 -14.07 1.83
CA LEU A 123 12.35 -12.72 1.37
C LEU A 123 13.60 -11.84 1.35
N ALA A 124 14.44 -11.96 2.39
CA ALA A 124 15.69 -11.25 2.54
C ALA A 124 16.67 -12.00 3.45
N VAL A 125 17.97 -11.86 3.17
CA VAL A 125 19.05 -12.32 4.06
C VAL A 125 19.64 -11.14 4.83
N PHE A 126 19.66 -11.25 6.16
CA PHE A 126 20.13 -10.19 7.06
C PHE A 126 21.43 -10.56 7.78
N ASN A 127 22.20 -9.54 8.16
CA ASN A 127 23.27 -9.60 9.14
C ASN A 127 23.03 -8.55 10.26
N PRO A 128 22.92 -8.95 11.54
CA PRO A 128 22.82 -10.34 12.03
C PRO A 128 21.61 -11.06 11.44
N GLU A 129 21.61 -12.40 11.44
CA GLU A 129 20.53 -13.20 10.84
C GLU A 129 19.19 -12.98 11.53
N ALA A 130 18.10 -13.16 10.78
CA ALA A 130 16.76 -13.22 11.33
C ALA A 130 16.48 -14.67 11.77
N GLU A 131 16.15 -14.88 13.05
CA GLU A 131 15.99 -16.23 13.60
C GLU A 131 14.78 -16.96 13.02
N ARG A 132 13.71 -16.22 12.72
CA ARG A 132 12.45 -16.76 12.18
C ARG A 132 11.95 -15.86 11.04
N ARG A 133 11.08 -16.42 10.19
CA ARG A 133 10.38 -15.68 9.13
C ARG A 133 9.64 -14.43 9.65
N TYR A 134 9.09 -14.47 10.87
CA TYR A 134 8.48 -13.29 11.48
C TYR A 134 9.49 -12.17 11.73
N ASP A 135 10.71 -12.50 12.15
CA ASP A 135 11.77 -11.52 12.40
C ASP A 135 12.28 -10.93 11.07
N GLU A 136 12.32 -11.73 10.01
CA GLU A 136 12.61 -11.30 8.64
C GLU A 136 11.56 -10.30 8.12
N VAL A 137 10.27 -10.65 8.22
CA VAL A 137 9.14 -9.79 7.82
C VAL A 137 9.12 -8.49 8.65
N ALA A 138 9.39 -8.58 9.95
CA ALA A 138 9.45 -7.39 10.82
C ALA A 138 10.58 -6.45 10.39
N ARG A 139 11.77 -6.98 10.08
CA ARG A 139 12.92 -6.18 9.62
C ARG A 139 12.69 -5.58 8.24
N LEU A 140 12.10 -6.34 7.31
CA LEU A 140 11.74 -5.83 5.98
C LEU A 140 10.76 -4.65 6.10
N ARG A 141 9.72 -4.78 6.92
CA ARG A 141 8.76 -3.69 7.13
C ARG A 141 9.38 -2.46 7.80
N ILE A 142 10.31 -2.64 8.74
CA ILE A 142 11.08 -1.52 9.30
C ILE A 142 11.82 -0.80 8.17
N SER A 143 12.43 -1.55 7.24
CA SER A 143 13.12 -0.95 6.10
C SER A 143 12.16 -0.10 5.26
N PHE A 144 10.99 -0.63 4.91
CA PHE A 144 9.98 0.12 4.15
C PHE A 144 9.45 1.35 4.89
N ALA A 145 9.10 1.20 6.18
CA ALA A 145 8.52 2.28 6.97
C ALA A 145 9.50 3.44 7.26
N HIS A 146 10.80 3.23 7.08
CA HIS A 146 11.83 4.24 7.37
C HIS A 146 12.71 4.57 6.17
N MET A 147 12.33 4.15 4.94
CA MET A 147 13.13 4.34 3.73
C MET A 147 14.57 3.79 3.84
N GLN A 148 14.75 2.70 4.60
CA GLN A 148 16.06 2.08 4.85
C GLN A 148 16.34 0.93 3.87
N TYR A 149 16.05 1.17 2.59
CA TYR A 149 16.27 0.25 1.48
C TYR A 149 16.68 1.01 0.21
N GLY A 150 17.32 0.34 -0.75
CA GLY A 150 17.83 0.96 -1.97
C GLY A 150 18.97 0.15 -2.59
N ASN A 151 19.84 0.80 -3.37
CA ASN A 151 20.91 0.11 -4.12
C ASN A 151 20.35 -1.07 -4.94
N PHE A 152 19.40 -0.73 -5.81
CA PHE A 152 18.68 -1.68 -6.65
C PHE A 152 19.63 -2.30 -7.68
N SER A 153 19.77 -3.63 -7.67
CA SER A 153 20.45 -4.33 -8.75
C SER A 153 19.55 -4.32 -9.98
N VAL A 154 20.13 -4.26 -11.18
CA VAL A 154 19.37 -4.20 -12.43
C VAL A 154 19.92 -5.23 -13.39
N VAL A 155 19.03 -6.03 -13.98
CA VAL A 155 19.38 -6.84 -15.15
C VAL A 155 19.33 -5.93 -16.36
N GLU A 156 20.48 -5.44 -16.83
CA GLU A 156 20.60 -4.38 -17.84
C GLU A 156 19.73 -4.64 -19.10
N ASP A 157 19.70 -5.87 -19.59
CA ASP A 157 18.96 -6.26 -20.81
C ASP A 157 17.43 -6.15 -20.65
N PHE A 158 16.91 -6.19 -19.43
CA PHE A 158 15.46 -6.23 -19.16
C PHE A 158 14.97 -5.12 -18.25
N GLY A 159 15.85 -4.39 -17.58
CA GLY A 159 15.48 -3.38 -16.57
C GLY A 159 14.83 -3.96 -15.31
N ILE A 160 14.77 -5.29 -15.16
CA ILE A 160 14.17 -5.94 -13.98
C ILE A 160 15.11 -5.78 -12.79
N ILE A 161 14.53 -5.55 -11.60
CA ILE A 161 15.26 -5.53 -10.33
C ILE A 161 15.16 -6.91 -9.69
N PRO A 162 16.25 -7.72 -9.65
CA PRO A 162 16.19 -9.02 -9.02
C PRO A 162 16.32 -8.93 -7.49
N TYR A 163 17.06 -7.96 -6.97
CA TYR A 163 17.26 -7.76 -5.54
C TYR A 163 17.69 -6.31 -5.24
N TYR A 164 17.60 -5.92 -3.97
CA TYR A 164 18.06 -4.62 -3.47
C TYR A 164 18.59 -4.74 -2.04
N CYS A 165 19.27 -3.71 -1.54
CA CYS A 165 19.85 -3.70 -0.21
C CYS A 165 18.89 -3.14 0.85
N LEU A 166 19.00 -3.66 2.07
CA LEU A 166 18.35 -3.17 3.28
C LEU A 166 19.41 -2.70 4.27
N TYR A 167 19.15 -1.62 5.01
CA TYR A 167 20.13 -1.04 5.94
C TYR A 167 19.43 -0.41 7.15
N ASN A 168 18.74 -1.22 7.95
CA ASN A 168 17.97 -0.75 9.08
C ASN A 168 18.82 0.00 10.12
N LYS A 169 18.49 1.26 10.39
CA LYS A 169 19.11 2.14 11.39
C LYS A 169 18.10 2.51 12.47
N ASP A 170 18.59 2.66 13.69
CA ASP A 170 17.84 3.25 14.79
C ASP A 170 18.74 4.26 15.49
N LYS A 171 18.27 5.51 15.56
CA LYS A 171 19.03 6.67 16.07
C LYS A 171 20.43 6.79 15.42
N GLY A 172 20.49 6.64 14.10
CA GLY A 172 21.72 6.73 13.30
C GLY A 172 22.66 5.52 13.43
N LYS A 173 22.30 4.48 14.19
CA LYS A 173 23.11 3.25 14.33
C LYS A 173 22.49 2.12 13.53
N ILE A 174 23.28 1.50 12.64
CA ILE A 174 22.86 0.31 11.90
C ILE A 174 22.56 -0.82 12.91
N LYS A 175 21.35 -1.35 12.84
CA LYS A 175 20.88 -2.50 13.63
C LYS A 175 21.05 -3.80 12.87
N ASN A 176 20.75 -3.78 11.57
CA ASN A 176 20.96 -4.89 10.65
C ASN A 176 21.03 -4.34 9.22
N TYR A 177 21.66 -5.09 8.34
CA TYR A 177 21.68 -4.82 6.90
C TYR A 177 21.50 -6.14 6.16
N GLY A 178 21.08 -6.09 4.90
CA GLY A 178 20.75 -7.30 4.19
C GLY A 178 20.50 -7.11 2.70
N ILE A 179 20.13 -8.20 2.07
CA ILE A 179 19.74 -8.25 0.65
C ILE A 179 18.32 -8.79 0.59
N ALA A 180 17.44 -8.03 -0.07
CA ALA A 180 16.03 -8.30 -0.28
C ALA A 180 15.81 -8.81 -1.70
N PHE A 181 15.08 -9.92 -1.84
CA PHE A 181 14.81 -10.60 -3.11
C PHE A 181 13.46 -10.15 -3.66
N GLU A 182 13.50 -9.21 -4.61
CA GLU A 182 12.33 -8.46 -5.05
C GLU A 182 11.17 -9.34 -5.55
N PRO A 183 11.38 -10.33 -6.45
CA PRO A 183 10.26 -11.14 -6.94
C PRO A 183 9.61 -11.99 -5.85
N VAL A 184 10.41 -12.43 -4.87
CA VAL A 184 9.94 -13.23 -3.73
C VAL A 184 9.12 -12.36 -2.78
N ILE A 185 9.59 -11.14 -2.50
CA ILE A 185 8.90 -10.15 -1.66
C ILE A 185 7.58 -9.72 -2.30
N HIS A 186 7.59 -9.46 -3.60
CA HIS A 186 6.42 -9.05 -4.36
C HIS A 186 5.31 -10.12 -4.30
N GLU A 187 5.65 -11.39 -4.52
CA GLU A 187 4.71 -12.50 -4.35
C GLU A 187 4.25 -12.69 -2.89
N PHE A 188 5.13 -12.43 -1.92
CA PHE A 188 4.77 -12.51 -0.51
C PHE A 188 3.75 -11.43 -0.12
N ILE A 189 3.98 -10.19 -0.52
CA ILE A 189 3.14 -9.03 -0.16
C ILE A 189 1.77 -9.14 -0.82
N SER A 190 1.72 -9.43 -2.13
CA SER A 190 0.45 -9.60 -2.85
C SER A 190 -0.45 -10.70 -2.25
N ARG A 191 0.13 -11.74 -1.64
CA ARG A 191 -0.61 -12.84 -1.02
C ARG A 191 -0.99 -12.61 0.44
N TYR A 192 -0.10 -12.04 1.25
CA TYR A 192 -0.40 -11.87 2.68
C TYR A 192 -1.09 -10.54 2.98
N TYR A 193 -0.81 -9.48 2.24
CA TYR A 193 -1.26 -8.11 2.56
C TYR A 193 -2.38 -7.62 1.64
N SER A 194 -3.04 -8.54 0.92
CA SER A 194 -4.25 -8.29 0.14
C SER A 194 -5.48 -8.88 0.83
N ASN A 195 -6.58 -8.12 0.86
CA ASN A 195 -7.90 -8.56 1.35
C ASN A 195 -8.72 -9.32 0.27
N GLN A 196 -8.12 -9.65 -0.89
CA GLN A 196 -8.85 -10.33 -1.96
C GLN A 196 -8.96 -11.84 -1.72
N ALA A 197 -10.14 -12.41 -1.94
CA ALA A 197 -10.39 -13.84 -1.74
C ALA A 197 -9.64 -14.75 -2.73
N THR A 198 -9.30 -14.25 -3.93
CA THR A 198 -8.65 -15.02 -4.99
C THR A 198 -7.14 -15.14 -4.79
N TYR A 199 -6.51 -14.08 -4.30
CA TYR A 199 -5.05 -13.97 -4.22
C TYR A 199 -4.51 -13.87 -2.78
N GLY A 200 -5.32 -13.28 -1.89
CA GLY A 200 -4.93 -12.83 -0.55
C GLY A 200 -5.43 -13.72 0.59
N ILE A 201 -5.52 -13.13 1.79
CA ILE A 201 -6.24 -13.71 2.92
C ILE A 201 -7.37 -12.74 3.31
N PRO A 202 -8.63 -13.02 2.91
CA PRO A 202 -9.73 -12.12 3.21
C PRO A 202 -10.01 -12.11 4.71
N TYR A 203 -9.97 -10.91 5.31
CA TYR A 203 -10.11 -10.70 6.75
C TYR A 203 -11.38 -9.95 7.15
N LYS A 204 -11.95 -9.20 6.21
CA LYS A 204 -13.18 -8.43 6.41
C LYS A 204 -13.94 -8.33 5.10
N HIS A 205 -15.27 -8.31 5.19
CA HIS A 205 -16.16 -7.93 4.11
C HIS A 205 -17.18 -6.90 4.59
N THR A 206 -17.53 -5.94 3.73
CA THR A 206 -18.43 -4.85 4.08
C THR A 206 -19.54 -4.67 3.04
N PHE A 207 -20.72 -4.26 3.49
CA PHE A 207 -21.84 -3.93 2.61
C PHE A 207 -22.83 -2.98 3.27
N PHE A 208 -23.77 -2.45 2.48
CA PHE A 208 -24.85 -1.60 2.97
C PHE A 208 -26.20 -2.31 2.87
N SER A 209 -27.07 -2.10 3.86
CA SER A 209 -28.44 -2.63 3.83
C SER A 209 -29.38 -1.78 4.68
N ASN A 210 -30.65 -1.74 4.31
CA ASN A 210 -31.74 -1.11 5.08
C ASN A 210 -32.29 -2.01 6.19
N LEU A 211 -31.75 -3.22 6.33
CA LEU A 211 -32.07 -4.11 7.43
C LEU A 211 -31.35 -3.61 8.70
N ASP A 212 -31.99 -3.74 9.85
CA ASP A 212 -31.37 -3.47 11.15
C ASP A 212 -30.69 -4.73 11.74
N GLU A 213 -30.20 -4.64 12.98
CA GLU A 213 -29.61 -5.77 13.72
C GLU A 213 -30.57 -6.95 13.92
N ASN A 214 -31.88 -6.69 13.89
CA ASN A 214 -32.93 -7.70 14.00
C ASN A 214 -33.45 -8.17 12.64
N ARG A 215 -32.77 -7.80 11.54
CA ARG A 215 -33.14 -8.08 10.15
C ARG A 215 -34.52 -7.52 9.76
N LYS A 216 -34.94 -6.44 10.41
CA LYS A 216 -36.16 -5.73 10.06
C LYS A 216 -35.82 -4.62 9.08
N LEU A 217 -36.65 -4.47 8.05
CA LEU A 217 -36.53 -3.36 7.11
C LEU A 217 -36.81 -2.05 7.83
N THR A 218 -35.94 -1.06 7.60
CA THR A 218 -36.06 0.29 8.14
C THR A 218 -35.81 1.33 7.04
N ASP A 219 -36.23 2.57 7.29
CA ASP A 219 -35.92 3.70 6.40
C ASP A 219 -34.45 4.13 6.49
N SER A 220 -33.73 3.66 7.51
CA SER A 220 -32.31 3.96 7.70
C SER A 220 -31.43 2.98 6.94
N LEU A 221 -30.33 3.48 6.40
CA LEU A 221 -29.29 2.66 5.79
C LEU A 221 -28.22 2.34 6.84
N TYR A 222 -27.79 1.08 6.89
CA TYR A 222 -26.75 0.61 7.79
C TYR A 222 -25.54 0.10 7.01
N PHE A 223 -24.37 0.35 7.57
CA PHE A 223 -23.11 -0.23 7.15
C PHE A 223 -22.83 -1.48 7.99
N TYR A 224 -22.61 -2.59 7.29
CA TYR A 224 -22.28 -3.88 7.86
C TYR A 224 -20.82 -4.18 7.64
N GLU A 225 -20.14 -4.59 8.70
CA GLU A 225 -18.80 -5.13 8.68
C GLU A 225 -18.83 -6.56 9.21
N ILE A 226 -18.40 -7.49 8.36
CA ILE A 226 -18.36 -8.93 8.63
C ILE A 226 -16.91 -9.35 8.77
N THR A 227 -16.58 -9.94 9.91
CA THR A 227 -15.25 -10.52 10.20
C THR A 227 -15.40 -11.94 10.73
N TYR A 228 -14.30 -12.66 10.86
CA TYR A 228 -14.29 -14.01 11.44
C TYR A 228 -13.58 -14.00 12.78
N LYS A 229 -14.22 -14.57 13.81
CA LYS A 229 -13.63 -14.76 15.13
C LYS A 229 -12.71 -15.97 15.11
N PHE A 230 -11.46 -15.72 15.41
CA PHE A 230 -10.43 -16.75 15.47
C PHE A 230 -10.58 -17.63 16.72
N GLU A 231 -10.57 -18.95 16.52
CA GLU A 231 -10.26 -19.93 17.57
C GLU A 231 -8.73 -20.07 17.68
N SER A 232 -8.19 -20.28 18.88
CA SER A 232 -6.76 -20.04 19.20
C SER A 232 -5.76 -20.89 18.43
N ASP A 233 -6.20 -22.02 17.86
CA ASP A 233 -5.31 -23.07 17.37
C ASP A 233 -5.20 -23.10 15.83
N ASP A 234 -6.09 -22.42 15.11
CA ASP A 234 -6.08 -22.38 13.65
C ASP A 234 -5.06 -21.37 13.11
N LYS A 235 -4.23 -21.81 12.17
CA LYS A 235 -3.26 -20.99 11.43
C LYS A 235 -3.58 -21.02 9.95
N TYR A 236 -3.97 -19.89 9.39
CA TYR A 236 -4.33 -19.77 7.98
C TYR A 236 -3.13 -19.38 7.11
N LYS A 237 -3.16 -19.84 5.85
CA LYS A 237 -2.19 -19.46 4.82
C LYS A 237 -2.89 -18.79 3.63
N PRO A 238 -2.19 -17.94 2.85
CA PRO A 238 -2.73 -17.44 1.59
C PRO A 238 -3.01 -18.57 0.60
N GLY A 239 -4.15 -18.47 -0.10
CA GLY A 239 -4.48 -19.35 -1.21
C GLY A 239 -4.77 -20.82 -0.86
N ASP A 240 -4.75 -21.21 0.42
CA ASP A 240 -5.10 -22.58 0.82
C ASP A 240 -6.62 -22.86 0.75
N GLY A 241 -7.43 -21.82 0.57
CA GLY A 241 -8.89 -21.91 0.47
C GLY A 241 -9.59 -22.31 1.76
N THR A 242 -8.84 -22.44 2.87
CA THR A 242 -9.35 -22.95 4.15
C THR A 242 -9.90 -21.85 5.04
N HIS A 243 -9.51 -20.60 4.81
CA HIS A 243 -10.01 -19.48 5.61
C HIS A 243 -11.54 -19.34 5.42
N PRO A 244 -12.36 -19.34 6.50
CA PRO A 244 -13.82 -19.32 6.37
C PRO A 244 -14.39 -18.11 5.61
N MET A 245 -13.70 -16.97 5.63
CA MET A 245 -14.09 -15.81 4.81
C MET A 245 -14.06 -16.09 3.30
N ILE A 246 -13.28 -17.08 2.84
CA ILE A 246 -13.25 -17.52 1.42
C ILE A 246 -14.54 -18.26 1.07
N ASP A 247 -15.07 -19.09 1.97
CA ASP A 247 -16.37 -19.74 1.71
C ASP A 247 -17.53 -18.75 1.85
N TYR A 248 -17.43 -17.84 2.82
CA TYR A 248 -18.37 -16.72 2.96
C TYR A 248 -18.48 -15.88 1.69
N SER A 249 -17.39 -15.64 0.97
CA SER A 249 -17.42 -14.81 -0.25
C SER A 249 -18.33 -15.37 -1.35
N ARG A 250 -18.59 -16.69 -1.35
CA ARG A 250 -19.51 -17.36 -2.27
C ARG A 250 -20.99 -17.08 -1.98
N HIS A 251 -21.30 -16.49 -0.84
CA HIS A 251 -22.67 -16.27 -0.36
C HIS A 251 -23.13 -14.79 -0.47
N GLN A 252 -22.34 -13.95 -1.14
CA GLN A 252 -22.55 -12.49 -1.21
C GLN A 252 -23.58 -12.03 -2.25
N SER A 253 -24.39 -12.93 -2.81
CA SER A 253 -25.33 -12.57 -3.89
C SER A 253 -26.54 -11.76 -3.43
N SER A 254 -26.89 -11.78 -2.14
CA SER A 254 -27.94 -10.95 -1.57
C SER A 254 -27.79 -10.84 -0.04
N PRO A 255 -28.35 -9.78 0.59
CA PRO A 255 -28.37 -9.66 2.05
C PRO A 255 -28.95 -10.89 2.75
N ASP A 256 -30.05 -11.47 2.24
CA ASP A 256 -30.67 -12.66 2.85
C ASP A 256 -29.71 -13.85 2.88
N LYS A 257 -29.00 -14.14 1.78
CA LYS A 257 -28.03 -15.24 1.75
C LYS A 257 -26.83 -15.00 2.66
N ILE A 258 -26.37 -13.74 2.75
CA ILE A 258 -25.33 -13.34 3.69
C ILE A 258 -25.79 -13.64 5.12
N PHE A 259 -27.00 -13.20 5.48
CA PHE A 259 -27.54 -13.37 6.82
C PHE A 259 -27.87 -14.83 7.17
N ASP A 260 -28.34 -15.63 6.21
CA ASP A 260 -28.56 -17.06 6.38
C ASP A 260 -27.24 -17.80 6.62
N PHE A 261 -26.20 -17.46 5.85
CA PHE A 261 -24.88 -18.04 6.05
C PHE A 261 -24.32 -17.69 7.44
N ILE A 262 -24.35 -16.41 7.81
CA ILE A 262 -23.83 -15.95 9.11
C ILE A 262 -24.60 -16.60 10.28
N TYR A 263 -25.93 -16.71 10.17
CA TYR A 263 -26.77 -17.33 11.21
C TYR A 263 -26.35 -18.78 11.50
N ASN A 264 -25.99 -19.51 10.45
CA ASN A 264 -25.58 -20.92 10.54
C ASN A 264 -24.10 -21.09 10.90
N ASN A 265 -23.32 -20.00 10.97
CA ASN A 265 -21.88 -20.03 11.23
C ASN A 265 -21.53 -19.02 12.35
N PRO A 266 -21.66 -19.40 13.64
CA PRO A 266 -21.61 -18.47 14.77
C PRO A 266 -20.24 -17.82 15.03
N ASN A 267 -19.18 -18.28 14.35
CA ASN A 267 -17.85 -17.68 14.43
C ASN A 267 -17.72 -16.40 13.61
N PHE A 268 -18.69 -16.06 12.74
CA PHE A 268 -18.71 -14.77 12.06
C PHE A 268 -19.22 -13.68 13.00
N VAL A 269 -18.51 -12.55 13.01
CA VAL A 269 -18.85 -11.36 13.81
C VAL A 269 -19.42 -10.31 12.88
N VAL A 270 -20.58 -9.77 13.27
CA VAL A 270 -21.29 -8.72 12.54
C VAL A 270 -21.25 -7.44 13.35
N ASN A 271 -20.58 -6.42 12.81
CA ASN A 271 -20.61 -5.06 13.33
C ASN A 271 -21.54 -4.22 12.46
N ILE A 272 -22.52 -3.57 13.07
CA ILE A 272 -23.53 -2.77 12.37
C ILE A 272 -23.45 -1.34 12.89
N ARG A 273 -23.43 -0.36 12.00
CA ARG A 273 -23.52 1.06 12.36
C ARG A 273 -24.39 1.82 11.37
N PRO A 274 -25.16 2.82 11.82
CA PRO A 274 -25.98 3.63 10.93
C PRO A 274 -25.09 4.44 9.98
N VAL A 275 -25.54 4.61 8.74
CA VAL A 275 -24.91 5.51 7.78
C VAL A 275 -25.30 6.95 8.14
N ASN A 276 -24.34 7.67 8.70
CA ASN A 276 -24.46 9.10 8.97
C ASN A 276 -24.09 9.91 7.72
N ASN A 277 -24.57 11.16 7.64
CA ASN A 277 -24.26 12.11 6.57
C ASN A 277 -24.64 11.65 5.15
N TYR A 278 -25.59 10.72 5.01
CA TYR A 278 -26.02 10.20 3.71
C TYR A 278 -26.47 11.30 2.72
N GLU A 279 -27.26 12.26 3.19
CA GLU A 279 -27.69 13.40 2.36
C GLU A 279 -26.51 14.26 1.90
N LYS A 280 -25.53 14.52 2.77
CA LYS A 280 -24.30 15.21 2.36
C LYS A 280 -23.51 14.42 1.32
N MET A 281 -23.47 13.08 1.41
CA MET A 281 -22.81 12.25 0.41
C MET A 281 -23.52 12.32 -0.94
N LYS A 282 -24.86 12.38 -0.95
CA LYS A 282 -25.65 12.55 -2.17
C LYS A 282 -25.42 13.89 -2.85
N GLU A 283 -25.23 14.94 -2.05
CA GLU A 283 -24.95 16.29 -2.55
C GLU A 283 -23.50 16.47 -3.02
N TYR A 284 -22.58 15.60 -2.57
CA TYR A 284 -21.18 15.67 -2.97
C TYR A 284 -21.02 15.37 -4.46
N LYS A 285 -20.27 16.25 -5.14
CA LYS A 285 -19.95 16.12 -6.56
C LYS A 285 -18.45 16.17 -6.74
N LEU A 286 -17.90 15.19 -7.45
CA LEU A 286 -16.50 15.20 -7.82
C LEU A 286 -16.33 16.00 -9.11
N ASN A 287 -15.54 17.09 -9.06
CA ASN A 287 -15.38 18.03 -10.18
C ASN A 287 -16.71 18.58 -10.73
N GLY A 288 -17.72 18.73 -9.86
CA GLY A 288 -19.05 19.23 -10.24
C GLY A 288 -19.94 18.24 -10.99
N VAL A 289 -19.52 16.97 -11.12
CA VAL A 289 -20.26 15.92 -11.81
C VAL A 289 -20.99 15.03 -10.80
N ASP A 290 -22.25 14.70 -11.11
CA ASP A 290 -23.06 13.75 -10.33
C ASP A 290 -22.62 12.31 -10.59
N PHE A 291 -22.70 11.47 -9.56
CA PHE A 291 -22.39 10.06 -9.66
C PHE A 291 -23.56 9.27 -10.26
N THR A 292 -23.24 8.21 -11.01
CA THR A 292 -24.15 7.09 -11.21
C THR A 292 -24.45 6.41 -9.87
N GLU A 293 -25.52 5.63 -9.80
CA GLU A 293 -25.89 4.89 -8.59
C GLU A 293 -24.75 3.97 -8.11
N LYS A 294 -24.04 3.32 -9.03
CA LYS A 294 -22.91 2.45 -8.69
C LYS A 294 -21.71 3.24 -8.17
N GLU A 295 -21.30 4.29 -8.87
CA GLU A 295 -20.22 5.18 -8.42
C GLU A 295 -20.52 5.77 -7.03
N PHE A 296 -21.79 6.10 -6.75
CA PHE A 296 -22.20 6.57 -5.43
C PHE A 296 -22.03 5.50 -4.34
N HIS A 297 -22.42 4.25 -4.60
CA HIS A 297 -22.22 3.16 -3.65
C HIS A 297 -20.74 2.89 -3.36
N TRP A 298 -19.88 2.95 -4.39
CA TRP A 298 -18.43 2.84 -4.20
C TRP A 298 -17.86 4.03 -3.44
N PHE A 299 -18.31 5.26 -3.71
CA PHE A 299 -17.94 6.43 -2.91
C PHE A 299 -18.31 6.29 -1.44
N MET A 300 -19.50 5.77 -1.14
CA MET A 300 -19.89 5.46 0.24
C MET A 300 -18.96 4.41 0.86
N LYS A 301 -18.63 3.35 0.10
CA LYS A 301 -17.73 2.30 0.55
C LYS A 301 -16.32 2.85 0.83
N LEU A 302 -15.80 3.76 0.00
CA LEU A 302 -14.54 4.46 0.22
C LEU A 302 -14.49 5.23 1.54
N LEU A 303 -15.61 5.83 1.96
CA LEU A 303 -15.69 6.56 3.23
C LEU A 303 -15.83 5.62 4.46
N TYR A 304 -16.61 4.53 4.33
CA TYR A 304 -16.89 3.63 5.45
C TYR A 304 -15.89 2.47 5.59
N ASP A 305 -15.27 2.04 4.50
CA ASP A 305 -14.31 0.95 4.42
C ASP A 305 -13.04 1.36 3.64
N PHE A 306 -12.52 2.55 3.94
CA PHE A 306 -11.29 3.06 3.34
C PHE A 306 -10.14 2.04 3.33
N GLU A 307 -10.06 1.20 4.35
CA GLU A 307 -9.05 0.16 4.45
C GLU A 307 -9.06 -0.81 3.26
N THR A 308 -10.22 -1.38 2.95
CA THR A 308 -10.36 -2.31 1.82
C THR A 308 -10.14 -1.56 0.51
N GLU A 309 -10.75 -0.38 0.37
CA GLU A 309 -10.73 0.38 -0.89
C GLU A 309 -9.31 0.90 -1.22
N PHE A 310 -8.55 1.40 -0.24
CA PHE A 310 -7.17 1.82 -0.48
C PHE A 310 -6.25 0.63 -0.81
N SER A 311 -6.48 -0.52 -0.19
CA SER A 311 -5.73 -1.76 -0.51
C SER A 311 -6.02 -2.24 -1.92
N ASN A 312 -7.30 -2.23 -2.33
CA ASN A 312 -7.72 -2.60 -3.69
C ASN A 312 -7.15 -1.63 -4.73
N PHE A 313 -7.19 -0.33 -4.45
CA PHE A 313 -6.57 0.69 -5.29
C PHE A 313 -5.07 0.43 -5.52
N ILE A 314 -4.28 0.17 -4.46
CA ILE A 314 -2.86 -0.17 -4.61
C ILE A 314 -2.68 -1.46 -5.42
N LEU A 315 -3.50 -2.47 -5.15
CA LEU A 315 -3.41 -3.76 -5.82
C LEU A 315 -3.77 -3.67 -7.32
N ASN A 316 -4.73 -2.83 -7.70
CA ASN A 316 -5.03 -2.54 -9.10
C ASN A 316 -3.80 -1.96 -9.83
N LEU A 317 -3.12 -0.98 -9.19
CA LEU A 317 -1.89 -0.41 -9.73
C LEU A 317 -0.78 -1.46 -9.87
N ILE A 318 -0.58 -2.29 -8.84
CA ILE A 318 0.40 -3.38 -8.88
C ILE A 318 0.11 -4.31 -10.06
N GLN A 319 -1.14 -4.74 -10.22
CA GLN A 319 -1.54 -5.64 -11.31
C GLN A 319 -1.27 -5.02 -12.69
N LEU A 320 -1.60 -3.74 -12.88
CA LEU A 320 -1.31 -3.05 -14.14
C LEU A 320 0.20 -2.94 -14.36
N VAL A 321 0.98 -2.56 -13.34
CA VAL A 321 2.45 -2.48 -13.42
C VAL A 321 3.05 -3.83 -13.81
N ASP A 322 2.60 -4.93 -13.21
CA ASP A 322 3.06 -6.28 -13.58
C ASP A 322 2.72 -6.62 -15.02
N ILE A 323 1.51 -6.29 -15.48
CA ILE A 323 1.09 -6.50 -16.87
C ILE A 323 2.02 -5.73 -17.82
N LEU A 324 2.34 -4.47 -17.49
CA LEU A 324 3.22 -3.62 -18.31
C LEU A 324 4.66 -4.14 -18.33
N ILE A 325 5.21 -4.55 -17.18
CA ILE A 325 6.55 -5.16 -17.11
C ILE A 325 6.61 -6.40 -17.99
N ASP A 326 5.67 -7.34 -17.83
CA ASP A 326 5.64 -8.59 -18.59
C ASP A 326 5.50 -8.34 -20.10
N LEU A 327 4.62 -7.41 -20.48
CA LEU A 327 4.43 -7.00 -21.89
C LEU A 327 5.71 -6.46 -22.50
N ILE A 328 6.36 -5.50 -21.84
CA ILE A 328 7.54 -4.81 -22.37
C ILE A 328 8.72 -5.78 -22.45
N VAL A 329 8.97 -6.55 -21.39
CA VAL A 329 10.06 -7.55 -21.35
C VAL A 329 9.85 -8.61 -22.43
N LYS A 330 8.64 -9.17 -22.55
CA LYS A 330 8.36 -10.19 -23.57
C LYS A 330 8.53 -9.62 -24.97
N ASN A 331 8.04 -8.42 -25.23
CA ASN A 331 8.15 -7.76 -26.54
C ASN A 331 9.61 -7.43 -26.93
N ASN A 332 10.48 -7.18 -25.94
CA ASN A 332 11.92 -6.96 -26.17
C ASN A 332 12.68 -8.25 -26.50
N ILE A 333 12.20 -9.41 -26.02
CA ILE A 333 12.80 -10.72 -26.28
C ILE A 333 12.30 -11.31 -27.60
N GLU A 334 10.99 -11.28 -27.80
CA GLU A 334 10.34 -11.92 -28.94
C GLU A 334 9.00 -11.29 -29.31
N LYS A 335 8.50 -11.64 -30.49
CA LYS A 335 7.18 -11.17 -30.93
C LYS A 335 6.08 -11.78 -30.05
N LEU A 336 5.20 -10.93 -29.53
CA LEU A 336 4.06 -11.36 -28.74
C LEU A 336 3.15 -12.31 -29.54
N ASP A 337 3.06 -13.56 -29.09
CA ASP A 337 2.17 -14.58 -29.64
C ASP A 337 0.72 -14.37 -29.19
N SER A 338 -0.21 -15.11 -29.81
CA SER A 338 -1.64 -15.00 -29.51
C SER A 338 -2.01 -15.52 -28.12
N GLU A 339 -1.30 -16.53 -27.60
CA GLU A 339 -1.58 -17.11 -26.30
C GLU A 339 -1.23 -16.13 -25.19
N PHE A 340 -0.05 -15.52 -25.25
CA PHE A 340 0.39 -14.49 -24.33
C PHE A 340 -0.53 -13.27 -24.35
N LYS A 341 -0.97 -12.82 -25.52
CA LYS A 341 -1.94 -11.71 -25.63
C LYS A 341 -3.26 -12.02 -24.95
N GLU A 342 -3.78 -13.25 -25.10
CA GLU A 342 -5.00 -13.67 -24.40
C GLU A 342 -4.79 -13.79 -22.88
N GLN A 343 -3.61 -14.23 -22.43
CA GLN A 343 -3.26 -14.24 -21.00
C GLN A 343 -3.22 -12.82 -20.42
N ILE A 344 -2.58 -11.87 -21.11
CA ILE A 344 -2.57 -10.45 -20.71
C ILE A 344 -3.98 -9.89 -20.67
N LYS A 345 -4.80 -10.15 -21.70
CA LYS A 345 -6.18 -9.68 -21.74
C LYS A 345 -7.01 -10.18 -20.56
N LYS A 346 -6.84 -11.46 -20.16
CA LYS A 346 -7.51 -12.02 -18.98
C LYS A 346 -7.11 -11.28 -17.70
N ARG A 347 -5.81 -10.99 -17.52
CA ARG A 347 -5.32 -10.23 -16.37
C ARG A 347 -5.87 -8.79 -16.35
N VAL A 348 -5.92 -8.12 -17.51
CA VAL A 348 -6.51 -6.77 -17.61
C VAL A 348 -8.01 -6.79 -17.27
N LEU A 349 -8.74 -7.85 -17.64
CA LEU A 349 -10.16 -7.98 -17.32
C LEU A 349 -10.44 -8.09 -15.81
N GLU A 350 -9.46 -8.50 -14.99
CA GLU A 350 -9.61 -8.54 -13.53
C GLU A 350 -9.72 -7.14 -12.93
N LEU A 351 -9.12 -6.12 -13.58
CA LEU A 351 -9.23 -4.72 -13.18
C LEU A 351 -10.64 -4.14 -13.35
N ARG A 352 -11.57 -4.90 -13.95
CA ARG A 352 -12.95 -4.47 -14.16
C ARG A 352 -13.70 -4.24 -12.85
N GLU A 353 -13.30 -4.92 -11.77
CA GLU A 353 -13.91 -4.76 -10.45
C GLU A 353 -13.92 -3.29 -9.98
N ASP A 354 -12.92 -2.51 -10.40
CA ASP A 354 -12.70 -1.14 -9.95
C ASP A 354 -13.21 -0.06 -10.94
N GLU A 355 -13.92 -0.43 -12.03
CA GLU A 355 -14.41 0.55 -13.03
C GLU A 355 -15.38 1.58 -12.44
N ASP A 356 -16.17 1.17 -11.45
CA ASP A 356 -17.15 2.04 -10.79
C ASP A 356 -16.52 2.84 -9.61
N ASP A 357 -15.28 2.56 -9.19
CA ASP A 357 -14.62 3.24 -8.05
C ASP A 357 -13.88 4.53 -8.47
N LYS A 358 -14.60 5.37 -9.21
CA LYS A 358 -14.06 6.59 -9.81
C LYS A 358 -13.49 7.57 -8.79
N VAL A 359 -14.12 7.69 -7.63
CA VAL A 359 -13.68 8.64 -6.60
C VAL A 359 -12.33 8.19 -6.02
N ALA A 360 -12.14 6.89 -5.76
CA ALA A 360 -10.84 6.39 -5.29
C ALA A 360 -9.73 6.70 -6.29
N PHE A 361 -9.92 6.38 -7.57
CA PHE A 361 -8.89 6.57 -8.59
C PHE A 361 -8.60 8.04 -8.94
N GLN A 362 -9.47 8.98 -8.55
CA GLN A 362 -9.18 10.42 -8.67
C GLN A 362 -8.59 11.05 -7.39
N THR A 363 -8.62 10.34 -6.26
CA THR A 363 -8.27 10.89 -4.94
C THR A 363 -7.10 10.18 -4.27
N LEU A 364 -7.00 8.86 -4.36
CA LEU A 364 -6.05 8.06 -3.58
C LEU A 364 -4.61 8.15 -4.09
N PHE A 365 -4.37 8.64 -5.31
CA PHE A 365 -3.03 9.07 -5.73
C PHE A 365 -2.45 10.14 -4.81
N THR A 366 -3.29 11.00 -4.24
CA THR A 366 -2.85 11.99 -3.24
C THR A 366 -2.34 11.32 -1.96
N VAL A 367 -2.90 10.18 -1.59
CA VAL A 367 -2.40 9.36 -0.46
C VAL A 367 -1.08 8.68 -0.82
N LEU A 368 -0.89 8.21 -2.06
CA LEU A 368 0.41 7.73 -2.52
C LEU A 368 1.48 8.84 -2.53
N THR A 369 1.12 10.06 -2.93
CA THR A 369 2.03 11.21 -2.82
C THR A 369 2.43 11.47 -1.37
N LEU A 370 1.52 11.32 -0.41
CA LEU A 370 1.84 11.42 1.01
C LEU A 370 2.85 10.34 1.46
N TYR A 371 2.72 9.09 0.97
CA TYR A 371 3.74 8.06 1.19
C TYR A 371 5.09 8.44 0.56
N ASN A 372 5.12 8.98 -0.66
CA ASN A 372 6.37 9.40 -1.28
C ASN A 372 7.03 10.58 -0.55
N ILE A 373 6.25 11.55 -0.05
CA ILE A 373 6.72 12.62 0.83
C ILE A 373 7.31 12.03 2.12
N MET A 374 6.63 11.05 2.73
CA MET A 374 7.13 10.37 3.92
C MET A 374 8.49 9.72 3.67
N LEU A 375 8.67 9.02 2.54
CA LEU A 375 9.96 8.43 2.17
C LEU A 375 11.04 9.52 2.06
N ARG A 376 10.72 10.66 1.44
CA ARG A 376 11.64 11.81 1.32
C ARG A 376 12.01 12.45 2.65
N VAL A 377 11.09 12.46 3.62
CA VAL A 377 11.32 12.99 4.97
C VAL A 377 12.20 12.06 5.80
N GLU A 378 12.09 10.74 5.63
CA GLU A 378 12.89 9.76 6.37
C GLU A 378 14.28 9.50 5.76
N ASP A 379 14.49 9.87 4.49
CA ASP A 379 15.77 9.71 3.81
C ASP A 379 16.86 10.59 4.46
N ASP A 380 17.87 9.93 5.04
CA ASP A 380 19.01 10.55 5.69
C ASP A 380 20.24 10.67 4.77
N ASP A 381 20.17 10.15 3.55
CA ASP A 381 21.23 10.24 2.53
C ASP A 381 21.07 11.49 1.63
N LEU A 382 19.87 12.09 1.55
CA LEU A 382 19.61 13.35 0.84
C LEU A 382 19.67 14.59 1.75
N GLU A 383 19.75 15.78 1.14
CA GLU A 383 19.62 17.03 1.92
C GLU A 383 18.30 17.06 2.69
N ASN A 384 18.28 17.75 3.84
CA ASN A 384 17.08 17.86 4.66
C ASN A 384 15.91 18.40 3.82
N PHE A 385 14.82 17.65 3.80
CA PHE A 385 13.61 18.06 3.09
C PHE A 385 13.07 19.36 3.70
N SER A 386 13.05 20.44 2.90
CA SER A 386 12.67 21.77 3.40
C SER A 386 11.23 21.83 3.91
N GLY A 387 10.35 21.01 3.32
CA GLY A 387 8.92 21.01 3.63
C GLY A 387 8.24 22.36 3.40
N ILE A 388 8.85 23.27 2.62
CA ILE A 388 8.41 24.66 2.53
C ILE A 388 7.02 24.81 1.89
N PHE A 389 6.64 23.83 1.06
CA PHE A 389 5.31 23.73 0.47
C PHE A 389 4.22 23.38 1.50
N ILE A 390 4.59 22.91 2.70
CA ILE A 390 3.63 22.69 3.79
C ILE A 390 3.26 24.04 4.41
N ASP A 391 2.00 24.41 4.22
CA ASP A 391 1.32 25.48 4.94
C ASP A 391 0.44 24.85 6.02
N GLU A 392 0.88 24.96 7.27
CA GLU A 392 0.16 24.41 8.42
C GLU A 392 -1.25 25.00 8.57
N SER A 393 -1.50 26.23 8.14
CA SER A 393 -2.82 26.87 8.26
C SER A 393 -3.91 26.21 7.42
N GLN A 394 -3.53 25.36 6.46
CA GLN A 394 -4.46 24.55 5.66
C GLN A 394 -4.91 23.27 6.38
N PHE A 395 -4.29 22.92 7.52
CA PHE A 395 -4.57 21.72 8.28
C PHE A 395 -5.47 22.00 9.47
N GLU A 396 -6.37 21.06 9.76
CA GLU A 396 -7.20 21.09 10.97
C GLU A 396 -6.60 20.14 12.01
N TYR A 397 -6.28 20.65 13.19
CA TYR A 397 -5.75 19.88 14.31
C TYR A 397 -5.95 20.65 15.63
N ASN A 398 -5.77 19.97 16.76
CA ASN A 398 -5.83 20.64 18.06
C ASN A 398 -4.55 21.43 18.31
N TYR A 399 -4.65 22.76 18.43
CA TYR A 399 -3.51 23.64 18.65
C TYR A 399 -2.69 23.28 19.90
N GLN A 400 -3.32 22.71 20.93
CA GLN A 400 -2.60 22.26 22.13
C GLN A 400 -1.59 21.15 21.80
N ASP A 401 -1.87 20.28 20.83
CA ASP A 401 -0.94 19.22 20.42
C ASP A 401 0.35 19.80 19.82
N LEU A 402 0.24 20.89 19.05
CA LEU A 402 1.40 21.61 18.53
C LEU A 402 2.19 22.27 19.67
N VAL A 403 1.51 22.94 20.61
CA VAL A 403 2.15 23.57 21.76
C VAL A 403 2.93 22.55 22.58
N ASP A 404 2.32 21.41 22.90
CA ASP A 404 2.94 20.33 23.67
C ASP A 404 4.14 19.71 22.92
N TRP A 405 4.02 19.56 21.61
CA TRP A 405 5.11 19.09 20.76
C TRP A 405 6.28 20.09 20.74
N CYS A 406 6.03 21.38 20.53
CA CYS A 406 7.04 22.44 20.59
C CYS A 406 7.73 22.51 21.96
N ASN A 407 6.97 22.41 23.05
CA ASN A 407 7.52 22.37 24.41
C ASN A 407 8.48 21.17 24.59
N ASN A 408 8.14 20.02 24.03
CA ASN A 408 9.01 18.85 24.06
C ASN A 408 10.25 18.99 23.16
N TYR A 409 10.12 19.70 22.03
CA TYR A 409 11.24 20.05 21.16
C TYR A 409 12.26 20.93 21.91
N TYR A 410 11.80 21.98 22.59
CA TYR A 410 12.65 22.92 23.33
C TYR A 410 13.31 22.34 24.58
N LYS A 411 12.79 21.24 25.15
CA LYS A 411 13.50 20.50 26.22
C LYS A 411 14.81 19.88 25.73
N LYS A 412 14.96 19.66 24.43
CA LYS A 412 16.08 18.94 23.82
C LYS A 412 16.92 19.81 22.88
N ASN A 413 16.42 20.97 22.50
CA ASN A 413 17.01 21.84 21.47
C ASN A 413 16.95 23.30 21.92
N TYR A 414 17.90 24.11 21.47
CA TYR A 414 17.86 25.57 21.65
C TYR A 414 16.79 26.20 20.76
N VAL A 415 16.15 27.25 21.26
CA VAL A 415 15.22 28.09 20.50
C VAL A 415 15.97 28.83 19.40
N ARG A 416 15.44 28.81 18.18
CA ARG A 416 15.95 29.49 16.99
C ARG A 416 14.94 30.52 16.49
N GLU A 417 15.43 31.53 15.78
CA GLU A 417 14.61 32.62 15.26
C GLU A 417 13.48 32.13 14.32
N ASN A 418 13.79 31.14 13.48
CA ASN A 418 12.84 30.58 12.50
C ASN A 418 11.89 29.52 13.09
N ASP A 419 11.98 29.19 14.39
CA ASP A 419 11.16 28.11 14.97
C ASP A 419 9.65 28.40 14.88
N LYS A 420 9.26 29.69 14.87
CA LYS A 420 7.86 30.10 14.69
C LYS A 420 7.26 29.59 13.36
N THR A 421 8.06 29.46 12.31
CA THR A 421 7.63 28.97 11.00
C THR A 421 7.99 27.51 10.77
N ASP A 422 9.13 27.06 11.29
CA ASP A 422 9.68 25.74 10.98
C ASP A 422 9.06 24.63 11.84
N LEU A 423 8.75 24.92 13.11
CA LEU A 423 8.20 23.92 14.02
C LEU A 423 6.79 23.46 13.65
N PRO A 424 5.84 24.34 13.25
CA PRO A 424 4.53 23.89 12.79
C PRO A 424 4.62 22.96 11.56
N ARG A 425 5.52 23.27 10.61
CA ARG A 425 5.76 22.40 9.44
C ARG A 425 6.31 21.03 9.83
N LYS A 426 7.34 21.02 10.69
CA LYS A 426 7.93 19.77 11.21
C LYS A 426 6.91 18.94 11.98
N PHE A 427 6.04 19.59 12.76
CA PHE A 427 4.94 18.94 13.46
C PHE A 427 4.02 18.23 12.46
N ILE A 428 3.50 18.93 11.44
CA ILE A 428 2.62 18.34 10.42
C ILE A 428 3.31 17.16 9.70
N LEU A 429 4.54 17.33 9.24
CA LEU A 429 5.30 16.25 8.57
C LEU A 429 5.50 15.03 9.47
N GLU A 430 5.82 15.24 10.76
CA GLU A 430 5.94 14.15 11.72
C GLU A 430 4.61 13.41 11.93
N LYS A 431 3.48 14.14 11.98
CA LYS A 431 2.15 13.53 12.13
C LYS A 431 1.72 12.76 10.90
N ILE A 432 1.97 13.28 9.70
CA ILE A 432 1.80 12.54 8.45
C ILE A 432 2.61 11.24 8.50
N ARG A 433 3.92 11.34 8.76
CA ARG A 433 4.81 10.17 8.78
C ARG A 433 4.38 9.12 9.80
N ASN A 434 4.07 9.51 11.03
CA ASN A 434 3.67 8.56 12.08
C ASN A 434 2.34 7.87 11.73
N ALA A 435 1.37 8.62 11.19
CA ALA A 435 0.10 8.06 10.77
C ALA A 435 0.27 7.02 9.65
N LEU A 436 1.01 7.38 8.60
CA LEU A 436 1.24 6.48 7.44
C LEU A 436 2.07 5.26 7.80
N ALA A 437 3.12 5.40 8.62
CA ALA A 437 3.94 4.27 9.08
C ALA A 437 3.13 3.20 9.84
N HIS A 438 1.99 3.59 10.42
CA HIS A 438 1.06 2.69 11.11
C HIS A 438 -0.23 2.41 10.32
N GLY A 439 -0.36 2.90 9.08
CA GLY A 439 -1.54 2.69 8.24
C GLY A 439 -2.80 3.41 8.72
N ASN A 440 -2.66 4.45 9.55
CA ASN A 440 -3.73 5.21 10.19
C ASN A 440 -4.13 6.44 9.37
N VAL A 441 -4.62 6.19 8.16
CA VAL A 441 -5.14 7.20 7.24
C VAL A 441 -6.52 6.77 6.74
N CYS A 442 -7.43 7.73 6.57
CA CYS A 442 -8.72 7.51 5.91
C CYS A 442 -9.25 8.79 5.28
N LEU A 443 -10.38 8.68 4.57
CA LEU A 443 -11.13 9.81 4.05
C LEU A 443 -12.37 10.08 4.89
N ILE A 444 -12.68 11.36 5.08
CA ILE A 444 -13.90 11.81 5.73
C ILE A 444 -14.57 12.88 4.89
N LEU A 445 -15.90 12.86 4.84
CA LEU A 445 -16.70 13.91 4.22
C LEU A 445 -17.28 14.82 5.30
N SER A 446 -16.93 16.10 5.23
CA SER A 446 -17.52 17.16 6.07
C SER A 446 -18.33 18.12 5.19
N ASP A 447 -17.74 19.24 4.80
CA ASP A 447 -18.24 20.10 3.70
C ASP A 447 -17.40 19.90 2.43
N GLU A 448 -16.18 19.41 2.60
CA GLU A 448 -15.26 18.97 1.56
C GLU A 448 -14.74 17.57 1.92
N LEU A 449 -14.23 16.84 0.93
CA LEU A 449 -13.59 15.55 1.12
C LEU A 449 -12.17 15.77 1.69
N LYS A 450 -11.91 15.22 2.87
CA LYS A 450 -10.67 15.43 3.61
C LYS A 450 -9.92 14.13 3.86
N ILE A 451 -8.60 14.21 3.84
CA ILE A 451 -7.69 13.18 4.35
C ILE A 451 -7.60 13.38 5.86
N GLN A 452 -7.83 12.32 6.62
CA GLN A 452 -7.66 12.27 8.07
C GLN A 452 -6.48 11.36 8.40
N LEU A 453 -5.54 11.86 9.20
CA LEU A 453 -4.32 11.16 9.63
C LEU A 453 -4.27 11.12 11.15
N ILE A 454 -3.97 9.94 11.71
CA ILE A 454 -4.02 9.70 13.15
C ILE A 454 -2.67 9.15 13.65
N ASP A 455 -1.87 10.00 14.31
CA ASP A 455 -0.67 9.62 15.06
C ASP A 455 -1.08 9.05 16.43
N SER A 456 -1.04 7.73 16.55
CA SER A 456 -1.32 7.01 17.81
C SER A 456 -0.05 6.42 18.40
N TYR A 457 0.42 6.94 19.53
CA TYR A 457 1.61 6.43 20.23
C TYR A 457 1.45 6.52 21.75
N ASN A 458 1.64 5.40 22.46
CA ASN A 458 1.55 5.30 23.93
C ASN A 458 0.32 6.04 24.51
N SER A 459 -0.88 5.67 24.04
CA SER A 459 -2.18 6.26 24.44
C SER A 459 -2.44 7.72 24.04
N ARG A 460 -1.45 8.44 23.48
CA ARG A 460 -1.64 9.75 22.86
C ARG A 460 -2.15 9.56 21.44
N LYS A 461 -3.21 10.28 21.07
CA LYS A 461 -3.79 10.32 19.73
C LYS A 461 -3.79 11.76 19.25
N VAL A 462 -2.97 12.06 18.24
CA VAL A 462 -2.97 13.36 17.56
C VAL A 462 -3.60 13.17 16.19
N GLU A 463 -4.55 14.02 15.87
CA GLU A 463 -5.31 13.96 14.64
C GLU A 463 -5.07 15.23 13.83
N ILE A 464 -4.70 15.06 12.56
CA ILE A 464 -4.60 16.15 11.59
C ILE A 464 -5.47 15.84 10.37
N LYS A 465 -6.09 16.87 9.79
CA LYS A 465 -6.90 16.74 8.57
C LYS A 465 -6.54 17.81 7.55
N ILE A 466 -6.72 17.49 6.28
CA ILE A 466 -6.62 18.46 5.20
C ILE A 466 -7.59 18.09 4.07
N SER A 467 -8.17 19.10 3.42
CA SER A 467 -8.93 18.91 2.18
C SER A 467 -8.07 18.30 1.10
N ILE A 468 -8.62 17.37 0.31
CA ILE A 468 -7.91 16.81 -0.84
C ILE A 468 -7.50 17.91 -1.80
N ASP A 469 -8.40 18.86 -2.10
CA ASP A 469 -8.11 19.92 -3.07
C ASP A 469 -7.05 20.89 -2.56
N LYS A 470 -7.11 21.26 -1.27
CA LYS A 470 -6.06 22.08 -0.64
C LYS A 470 -4.72 21.36 -0.69
N PHE A 471 -4.68 20.07 -0.35
CA PHE A 471 -3.43 19.32 -0.37
C PHE A 471 -2.89 19.15 -1.80
N LYS A 472 -3.74 18.86 -2.79
CA LYS A 472 -3.38 18.84 -4.22
C LYS A 472 -2.74 20.17 -4.65
N ASN A 473 -3.29 21.30 -4.22
CA ASN A 473 -2.70 22.62 -4.49
C ASN A 473 -1.33 22.81 -3.82
N LEU A 474 -1.14 22.31 -2.59
CA LEU A 474 0.17 22.37 -1.91
C LEU A 474 1.24 21.56 -2.65
N ILE A 475 0.88 20.39 -3.18
CA ILE A 475 1.83 19.49 -3.85
C ILE A 475 1.99 19.77 -5.36
N ALA A 476 1.17 20.64 -5.96
CA ALA A 476 1.19 20.91 -7.40
C ALA A 476 2.55 21.44 -7.91
N ASN A 477 3.31 22.12 -7.04
CA ASN A 477 4.66 22.64 -7.33
C ASN A 477 5.74 21.90 -6.54
N LEU A 478 5.44 20.71 -6.01
CA LEU A 478 6.43 19.92 -5.29
C LEU A 478 7.51 19.47 -6.28
N ASN A 479 8.70 20.06 -6.16
CA ASN A 479 9.86 19.58 -6.90
C ASN A 479 10.46 18.39 -6.14
N TRP A 480 10.50 17.23 -6.80
CA TRP A 480 11.18 16.05 -6.27
C TRP A 480 12.69 16.11 -6.48
N GLU A 481 13.15 16.94 -7.42
CA GLU A 481 14.57 17.15 -7.71
C GLU A 481 15.27 17.75 -6.48
N CYS A 482 16.31 17.06 -6.03
CA CYS A 482 17.29 17.62 -5.11
C CYS A 482 18.43 18.22 -5.93
N HIS A 483 18.70 19.52 -5.76
CA HIS A 483 19.99 20.10 -6.13
C HIS A 483 21.05 19.75 -5.09
#